data_AF-A0A2T2WP66-F1
#
_entry.id   AF-A0A2T2WP66-F1
#
_cell.length_a   1.000
_cell.length_b   1.000
_cell.length_c   1.000
_cell.angle_alpha   90.00
_cell.angle_beta   90.00
_cell.angle_gamma   90.00
#
_symmetry.space_group_name_H-M   'P 1'
#
loop_
_entity.id
_entity.type
_entity.pdbx_description
1 polymer ?
#
loop_
_entity_poly.entity_id
_entity_poly.type
_entity_poly.pdbx_seq_one_letter_code
_entity_poly.pdbx_strand_id
1 'polypeptide(L)'
;MSSRLETVADERLDIDSKHLRIIHTLRLSLVFFALLDVAAHLFASPGSTPIVSYWIDIETASYGLIAVIYLLGLRSYYGPPIIFTAYNMTMFFISGITALPFGINKAPLVGHIQFLQYSFGRGFSLAAWLYLLIVGSIMLKLDKGSRLNDLLKNS
;
A
#
# COMPACT_ATOMS: atom_id res chain seq x y z
N MET A 1 27.28 2.95 42.16
CA MET A 1 27.44 2.97 40.68
C MET A 1 26.58 1.92 39.95
N SER A 2 26.06 0.87 40.61
CA SER A 2 25.22 -0.17 39.99
C SER A 2 23.84 0.33 39.52
N SER A 3 23.11 1.10 40.35
CA SER A 3 21.71 1.47 40.02
C SER A 3 21.57 2.40 38.81
N ARG A 4 22.61 3.18 38.49
CA ARG A 4 22.62 4.09 37.33
C ARG A 4 22.82 3.34 36.01
N LEU A 5 23.46 2.18 36.04
CA LEU A 5 23.65 1.32 34.86
C LEU A 5 22.40 0.50 34.58
N GLU A 6 21.74 -0.01 35.62
CA GLU A 6 20.47 -0.74 35.50
C GLU A 6 19.36 0.15 34.94
N THR A 7 19.21 1.37 35.45
CA THR A 7 18.21 2.34 34.96
C THR A 7 18.41 2.71 33.49
N VAL A 8 19.65 2.93 33.04
CA VAL A 8 19.94 3.25 31.63
C VAL A 8 19.72 2.06 30.70
N ALA A 9 19.97 0.83 31.18
CA ALA A 9 19.70 -0.39 30.42
C ALA A 9 18.19 -0.62 30.25
N ASP A 10 17.41 -0.41 31.31
CA ASP A 10 15.96 -0.58 31.30
C ASP A 10 15.28 0.47 30.40
N GLU A 11 15.71 1.73 30.44
CA GLU A 11 15.23 2.79 29.54
C GLU A 11 15.51 2.49 28.07
N ARG A 12 16.69 1.96 27.73
CA ARG A 12 17.02 1.57 26.34
C ARG A 12 16.14 0.42 25.85
N LEU A 13 15.92 -0.60 26.68
CA LEU A 13 15.07 -1.73 26.34
C LEU A 13 13.62 -1.30 26.12
N ASP A 14 13.12 -0.37 26.94
CA ASP A 14 11.76 0.17 26.77
C ASP A 14 11.62 0.97 25.46
N ILE A 15 12.59 1.84 25.15
CA ILE A 15 12.63 2.62 23.90
C ILE A 15 12.65 1.69 22.67
N ASP A 16 13.48 0.65 22.68
CA ASP A 16 13.56 -0.32 21.58
C ASP A 16 12.24 -1.12 21.45
N SER A 17 11.63 -1.51 22.57
CA SER A 17 10.34 -2.21 22.57
C SER A 17 9.20 -1.34 22.04
N LYS A 18 9.22 -0.04 22.35
CA LYS A 18 8.24 0.94 21.89
C LYS A 18 8.41 1.21 20.40
N HIS A 19 9.65 1.37 19.94
CA HIS A 19 9.95 1.54 18.52
C HIS A 19 9.49 0.32 17.70
N LEU A 20 9.80 -0.90 18.14
CA LEU A 20 9.36 -2.13 17.49
C LEU A 20 7.84 -2.24 17.42
N ARG A 21 7.13 -1.89 18.50
CA ARG A 21 5.66 -1.85 18.51
C ARG A 21 5.12 -0.88 17.47
N ILE A 22 5.67 0.33 17.38
CA ILE A 22 5.27 1.32 16.37
C ILE A 22 5.47 0.77 14.96
N ILE A 23 6.63 0.17 14.66
CA ILE A 23 6.91 -0.43 13.34
C ILE A 23 5.89 -1.53 13.01
N HIS A 24 5.58 -2.43 13.95
CA HIS A 24 4.58 -3.47 13.72
C HIS A 24 3.18 -2.91 13.49
N THR A 25 2.77 -1.88 14.24
CA THR A 25 1.50 -1.19 14.01
C THR A 25 1.47 -0.53 12.63
N LEU A 26 2.56 0.13 12.21
CA LEU A 26 2.66 0.75 10.90
C LEU A 26 2.59 -0.30 9.78
N ARG A 27 3.31 -1.42 9.91
CA ARG A 27 3.19 -2.56 8.97
C ARG A 27 1.75 -3.05 8.87
N LEU A 28 1.10 -3.31 10.00
CA LEU A 28 -0.28 -3.79 10.03
C LEU A 28 -1.24 -2.77 9.40
N SER A 29 -1.01 -1.47 9.61
CA SER A 29 -1.81 -0.42 8.96
C SER A 29 -1.63 -0.43 7.44
N LEU A 30 -0.41 -0.62 6.93
CA LEU A 30 -0.14 -0.73 5.50
C LEU A 30 -0.82 -1.98 4.90
N VAL A 31 -0.76 -3.11 5.61
CA VAL A 31 -1.49 -4.34 5.24
C VAL A 31 -2.99 -4.05 5.16
N PHE A 32 -3.55 -3.40 6.18
CA PHE A 32 -4.96 -3.06 6.23
C PHE A 32 -5.39 -2.19 5.04
N PHE A 33 -4.64 -1.12 4.73
CA PHE A 33 -4.99 -0.24 3.61
C PHE A 33 -4.80 -0.92 2.25
N ALA A 34 -3.81 -1.81 2.09
CA ALA A 34 -3.69 -2.61 0.87
C ALA A 34 -4.88 -3.57 0.69
N LEU A 35 -5.35 -4.20 1.76
CA LEU A 35 -6.54 -5.07 1.71
C LEU A 35 -7.85 -4.28 1.58
N LEU A 36 -7.90 -3.05 2.12
CA LEU A 36 -9.02 -2.13 1.92
C LEU A 36 -9.17 -1.79 0.44
N ASP A 37 -8.06 -1.61 -0.28
CA ASP A 37 -8.08 -1.39 -1.73
C ASP A 37 -8.58 -2.64 -2.49
N VAL A 38 -8.13 -3.83 -2.11
CA VAL A 38 -8.67 -5.10 -2.65
C VAL A 38 -10.18 -5.19 -2.46
N ALA A 39 -10.66 -4.92 -1.25
CA ALA A 39 -12.09 -4.94 -0.94
C ALA A 39 -12.85 -3.91 -1.78
N ALA A 40 -12.33 -2.69 -1.91
CA ALA A 40 -12.90 -1.65 -2.76
C ALA A 40 -13.11 -2.10 -4.21
N HIS A 41 -12.19 -2.88 -4.76
CA HIS A 41 -12.30 -3.42 -6.12
C HIS A 41 -13.36 -4.53 -6.22
N LEU A 42 -13.48 -5.40 -5.21
CA LEU A 42 -14.50 -6.46 -5.19
C LEU A 42 -15.94 -5.91 -5.12
N PHE A 43 -16.12 -4.72 -4.54
CA PHE A 43 -17.43 -4.06 -4.45
C PHE A 43 -17.67 -3.02 -5.55
N ALA A 44 -16.74 -2.85 -6.50
CA ALA A 44 -16.97 -2.04 -7.68
C ALA A 44 -17.92 -2.77 -8.65
N SER A 45 -19.01 -2.11 -9.05
CA SER A 45 -20.11 -2.70 -9.84
C SER A 45 -19.64 -3.43 -11.12
N PRO A 46 -20.21 -4.61 -11.47
CA PRO A 46 -19.78 -5.47 -12.58
C PRO A 46 -20.10 -4.93 -13.99
N GLY A 47 -20.44 -3.64 -14.13
CA GLY A 47 -20.81 -3.02 -15.41
C GLY A 47 -19.64 -2.59 -16.31
N SER A 48 -18.38 -2.93 -15.95
CA SER A 48 -17.20 -2.48 -16.69
C SER A 48 -16.89 -3.36 -17.90
N THR A 49 -16.37 -2.77 -18.99
CA THR A 49 -15.94 -3.48 -20.20
C THR A 49 -14.82 -4.50 -19.90
N PRO A 50 -14.62 -5.55 -20.73
CA PRO A 50 -13.65 -6.61 -20.45
C PRO A 50 -12.22 -6.13 -20.17
N ILE A 51 -11.78 -5.06 -20.85
CA ILE A 51 -10.43 -4.50 -20.67
C ILE A 51 -10.27 -3.83 -19.29
N VAL A 52 -11.33 -3.19 -18.78
CA VAL A 52 -11.34 -2.58 -17.44
C VAL A 52 -11.36 -3.68 -16.36
N SER A 53 -12.01 -4.82 -16.62
CA SER A 53 -12.01 -5.97 -15.71
C SER A 53 -10.59 -6.53 -15.50
N TYR A 54 -9.82 -6.73 -16.57
CA TYR A 54 -8.43 -7.22 -16.45
C TYR A 54 -7.54 -6.26 -15.66
N TRP A 55 -7.75 -4.95 -15.79
CA TRP A 55 -7.01 -3.96 -15.02
C TRP A 55 -7.31 -4.07 -13.52
N ILE A 56 -8.59 -4.21 -13.17
CA ILE A 56 -9.05 -4.39 -11.79
C ILE A 56 -8.47 -5.67 -11.17
N ASP A 57 -8.39 -6.77 -11.94
CA ASP A 57 -7.81 -8.02 -11.48
C ASP A 57 -6.31 -7.86 -11.17
N ILE A 58 -5.57 -7.16 -12.03
CA ILE A 58 -4.15 -6.84 -11.82
C ILE A 58 -3.96 -5.95 -10.59
N GLU A 59 -4.79 -4.91 -10.42
CA GLU A 59 -4.76 -4.04 -9.23
C GLU A 59 -4.97 -4.89 -7.97
N THR A 60 -6.04 -5.70 -7.96
CA THR A 60 -6.40 -6.56 -6.83
C THR A 60 -5.29 -7.54 -6.46
N ALA A 61 -4.72 -8.24 -7.45
CA ALA A 61 -3.62 -9.18 -7.21
C ALA A 61 -2.36 -8.46 -6.69
N SER A 62 -2.05 -7.29 -7.24
CA SER A 62 -0.88 -6.49 -6.85
C SER A 62 -1.00 -5.99 -5.42
N TYR A 63 -2.16 -5.47 -5.02
CA TYR A 63 -2.36 -5.00 -3.63
C TYR A 63 -2.44 -6.16 -2.62
N GLY A 64 -2.91 -7.34 -3.04
CA GLY A 64 -2.75 -8.57 -2.27
C GLY A 64 -1.28 -8.90 -2.00
N LEU A 65 -0.41 -8.81 -3.02
CA LEU A 65 1.02 -9.02 -2.86
C LEU A 65 1.69 -7.94 -1.99
N ILE A 66 1.29 -6.67 -2.15
CA ILE A 66 1.76 -5.55 -1.32
C ILE A 66 1.44 -5.80 0.16
N ALA A 67 0.24 -6.30 0.46
CA ALA A 67 -0.15 -6.69 1.81
C ALA A 67 0.80 -7.76 2.38
N VAL A 68 1.14 -8.79 1.60
CA VAL A 68 2.11 -9.83 2.01
C VAL A 68 3.50 -9.24 2.28
N ILE A 69 4.00 -8.35 1.42
CA ILE A 69 5.30 -7.68 1.57
C ILE A 69 5.38 -6.94 2.92
N TYR A 70 4.36 -6.16 3.26
CA TYR A 70 4.34 -5.41 4.52
C TYR A 70 4.11 -6.30 5.74
N LEU A 71 3.24 -7.31 5.64
CA LEU A 71 2.98 -8.27 6.71
C LEU A 71 4.26 -9.02 7.12
N LEU A 72 5.01 -9.50 6.14
CA LEU A 72 6.26 -10.23 6.35
C LEU A 72 7.45 -9.31 6.63
N GLY A 73 7.29 -7.98 6.52
CA GLY A 73 8.37 -7.03 6.74
C GLY A 73 9.50 -7.13 5.72
N LEU A 74 9.19 -7.41 4.45
CA LEU A 74 10.16 -7.61 3.37
C LEU A 74 10.74 -6.28 2.88
N ARG A 75 11.63 -5.68 3.67
CA ARG A 75 12.14 -4.32 3.49
C ARG A 75 12.80 -4.08 2.14
N SER A 76 13.50 -5.07 1.57
CA SER A 76 14.09 -4.93 0.22
C SER A 76 13.04 -4.69 -0.86
N TYR A 77 11.80 -5.16 -0.63
CA TYR A 77 10.67 -5.05 -1.53
C TYR A 77 9.72 -3.91 -1.18
N TYR A 78 10.08 -2.96 -0.31
CA TYR A 78 9.20 -1.82 0.00
C TYR A 78 9.14 -0.77 -1.12
N GLY A 79 10.14 -0.72 -2.00
CA GLY A 79 10.17 0.21 -3.14
C GLY A 79 9.10 -0.08 -4.20
N PRO A 80 9.00 -1.32 -4.73
CA PRO A 80 8.01 -1.66 -5.76
C PRO A 80 6.54 -1.32 -5.40
N PRO A 81 6.03 -1.61 -4.18
CA PRO A 81 4.71 -1.17 -3.73
C PRO A 81 4.48 0.34 -3.92
N ILE A 82 5.43 1.17 -3.50
CA ILE A 82 5.32 2.64 -3.57
C ILE A 82 5.25 3.10 -5.03
N ILE A 83 6.11 2.54 -5.89
CA ILE A 83 6.14 2.88 -7.32
C ILE A 83 4.83 2.47 -7.99
N PHE A 84 4.34 1.26 -7.72
CA PHE A 84 3.10 0.76 -8.28
C PHE A 84 1.88 1.59 -7.82
N THR A 85 1.81 1.92 -6.53
CA THR A 85 0.74 2.78 -6.00
C THR A 85 0.79 4.19 -6.59
N ALA A 86 1.99 4.78 -6.76
CA ALA A 86 2.15 6.08 -7.40
C ALA A 86 1.70 6.05 -8.87
N TYR A 87 2.07 4.97 -9.58
CA TYR A 87 1.65 4.75 -10.96
C TYR A 87 0.13 4.62 -11.06
N ASN A 88 -0.52 3.80 -10.24
CA ASN A 88 -1.98 3.65 -10.24
C ASN A 88 -2.70 4.96 -9.95
N MET A 89 -2.23 5.70 -8.94
CA MET A 89 -2.81 7.01 -8.62
C MET A 89 -2.63 8.01 -9.78
N THR A 90 -1.49 7.98 -10.47
CA THR A 90 -1.26 8.80 -11.66
C THR A 90 -2.20 8.42 -12.80
N MET A 91 -2.32 7.12 -13.09
CA MET A 91 -3.23 6.62 -14.12
C MET A 91 -4.69 6.96 -13.83
N PHE A 92 -5.10 6.90 -12.56
CA PHE A 92 -6.41 7.34 -12.11
C PHE A 92 -6.68 8.81 -12.49
N PHE A 93 -5.76 9.73 -12.18
CA PHE A 93 -5.94 11.15 -12.55
C PHE A 93 -5.90 11.39 -14.06
N ILE A 94 -4.94 10.77 -14.77
CA ILE A 94 -4.83 10.89 -16.24
C ILE A 94 -6.12 10.42 -16.92
N SER A 95 -6.72 9.33 -16.42
CA SER A 95 -7.92 8.73 -17.01
C SER A 95 -9.15 9.64 -17.00
N GLY A 96 -9.21 10.64 -16.11
CA GLY A 96 -10.29 11.62 -16.11
C GLY A 96 -10.06 12.82 -17.02
N ILE A 97 -8.84 12.99 -17.55
CA ILE A 97 -8.49 14.06 -18.49
C ILE A 97 -8.43 13.52 -19.93
N THR A 98 -7.85 12.34 -20.12
CA THR A 98 -7.68 11.71 -21.43
C THR A 98 -8.13 10.25 -21.38
N ALA A 99 -8.54 9.71 -22.53
CA ALA A 99 -8.66 8.27 -22.69
C ALA A 99 -7.30 7.62 -22.40
N LEU A 100 -7.30 6.55 -21.61
CA LEU A 100 -6.10 5.80 -21.34
C LEU A 100 -5.64 5.07 -22.61
N PRO A 101 -4.32 4.99 -22.87
CA PRO A 101 -3.78 4.17 -23.95
C PRO A 101 -4.20 2.70 -23.73
N PHE A 102 -4.14 1.89 -24.80
CA PHE A 102 -4.49 0.45 -24.80
C PHE A 102 -5.98 0.10 -24.82
N GLY A 103 -6.89 1.05 -25.11
CA GLY A 103 -8.31 0.74 -25.32
C GLY A 103 -9.08 0.41 -24.03
N ILE A 104 -8.51 0.72 -22.86
CA ILE A 104 -9.13 0.54 -21.54
C ILE A 104 -10.44 1.34 -21.45
N ASN A 105 -10.47 2.54 -22.04
CA ASN A 105 -11.72 3.26 -22.27
C ASN A 105 -11.64 4.10 -23.55
N LYS A 106 -12.72 4.10 -24.35
CA LYS A 106 -12.78 4.84 -25.63
C LYS A 106 -13.07 6.33 -25.47
N ALA A 107 -13.52 6.74 -24.29
CA ALA A 107 -13.70 8.13 -23.91
C ALA A 107 -12.93 8.41 -22.61
N PRO A 108 -12.53 9.67 -22.33
CA PRO A 108 -12.13 10.07 -20.99
C PRO A 108 -13.22 9.65 -20.01
N LEU A 109 -12.82 9.25 -18.80
CA LEU A 109 -13.75 9.01 -17.71
C LEU A 109 -14.25 10.36 -17.21
N VAL A 110 -15.19 10.95 -17.96
CA VAL A 110 -15.61 12.34 -17.81
C VAL A 110 -16.15 12.54 -16.40
N GLY A 111 -15.45 13.38 -15.64
CA GLY A 111 -15.82 13.81 -14.30
C GLY A 111 -15.43 12.81 -13.22
N HIS A 112 -14.30 13.07 -12.53
CA HIS A 112 -13.91 12.38 -11.29
C HIS A 112 -15.07 12.28 -10.28
N ILE A 113 -16.06 13.18 -10.34
CA ILE A 113 -17.28 13.17 -9.51
C ILE A 113 -18.25 12.04 -9.92
N GLN A 114 -18.52 11.83 -11.21
CA GLN A 114 -19.31 10.67 -11.66
C GLN A 114 -18.54 9.38 -11.41
N PHE A 115 -17.21 9.40 -11.49
CA PHE A 115 -16.35 8.23 -11.24
C PHE A 115 -16.22 7.88 -9.73
N LEU A 116 -16.19 8.88 -8.85
CA LEU A 116 -16.31 8.73 -7.39
C LEU A 116 -17.68 8.19 -6.98
N GLN A 117 -18.74 8.56 -7.71
CA GLN A 117 -20.11 8.09 -7.47
C GLN A 117 -20.40 6.71 -8.11
N TYR A 118 -19.75 6.35 -9.22
CA TYR A 118 -19.94 5.06 -9.91
C TYR A 118 -19.30 3.87 -9.17
N SER A 119 -18.39 4.12 -8.24
CA SER A 119 -17.81 3.09 -7.39
C SER A 119 -17.46 3.66 -6.04
N PHE A 120 -18.34 3.43 -5.06
CA PHE A 120 -18.05 3.60 -3.63
C PHE A 120 -16.68 3.02 -3.25
N GLY A 121 -16.22 1.96 -3.94
CA GLY A 121 -14.89 1.39 -3.80
C GLY A 121 -13.73 2.31 -4.20
N ARG A 122 -13.80 3.04 -5.32
CA ARG A 122 -12.65 3.81 -5.84
C ARG A 122 -12.26 5.01 -4.96
N GLY A 123 -13.20 5.59 -4.21
CA GLY A 123 -12.89 6.61 -3.20
C GLY A 123 -12.06 6.05 -2.03
N PHE A 124 -12.38 4.84 -1.58
CA PHE A 124 -11.58 4.10 -0.61
C PHE A 124 -10.22 3.69 -1.18
N SER A 125 -10.15 3.34 -2.47
CA SER A 125 -8.90 3.10 -3.18
C SER A 125 -7.98 4.32 -3.16
N LEU A 126 -8.49 5.51 -3.49
CA LEU A 126 -7.68 6.73 -3.47
C LEU A 126 -7.14 7.03 -2.06
N ALA A 127 -7.98 6.90 -1.03
CA ALA A 127 -7.56 7.08 0.36
C ALA A 127 -6.50 6.04 0.76
N ALA A 128 -6.69 4.78 0.37
CA ALA A 128 -5.72 3.71 0.60
C ALA A 128 -4.39 3.96 -0.10
N TRP A 129 -4.42 4.38 -1.37
CA TRP A 129 -3.23 4.69 -2.14
C TRP A 129 -2.45 5.85 -1.54
N LEU A 130 -3.13 6.94 -1.13
CA LEU A 130 -2.49 8.06 -0.44
C LEU A 130 -1.82 7.62 0.86
N TYR A 131 -2.50 6.80 1.67
CA TYR A 131 -1.94 6.27 2.91
C TYR A 131 -0.71 5.38 2.64
N LEU A 132 -0.82 4.44 1.69
CA LEU A 132 0.28 3.55 1.29
C LEU A 132 1.49 4.34 0.79
N LEU A 133 1.28 5.41 0.01
CA LEU A 133 2.36 6.27 -0.48
C LEU A 133 3.07 7.00 0.65
N ILE A 134 2.30 7.66 1.52
CA ILE A 134 2.87 8.47 2.61
C ILE A 134 3.56 7.55 3.63
N VAL A 135 2.83 6.59 4.18
CA VAL A 135 3.32 5.73 5.26
C VAL A 135 4.32 4.71 4.73
N GLY A 136 4.14 4.17 3.52
CA GLY A 136 5.12 3.31 2.88
C GLY A 136 6.45 4.02 2.64
N SER A 137 6.42 5.28 2.20
CA SER A 137 7.64 6.10 2.04
C SER A 137 8.33 6.39 3.37
N ILE A 138 7.57 6.63 4.44
CA ILE A 138 8.12 6.77 5.80
C ILE A 138 8.77 5.46 6.25
N MET A 139 8.11 4.33 6.00
CA MET A 139 8.59 3.00 6.38
C MET A 139 9.88 2.59 5.66
N LEU A 140 10.19 3.14 4.49
CA LEU A 140 11.51 2.96 3.88
C LEU A 140 12.65 3.45 4.79
N LYS A 141 12.42 4.50 5.59
CA LYS A 141 13.47 5.06 6.46
C LYS A 141 13.43 4.48 7.87
N LEU A 142 12.23 4.19 8.37
CA LEU A 142 12.05 3.76 9.76
C LEU A 142 12.24 2.26 9.95
N ASP A 143 11.84 1.45 8.98
CA ASP A 143 11.84 0.00 9.13
C ASP A 143 13.12 -0.64 8.59
N LYS A 144 13.79 -1.43 9.44
CA LYS A 144 14.98 -2.22 9.07
C LYS A 144 14.63 -3.56 8.42
N GLY A 145 13.36 -3.95 8.42
CA GLY A 145 12.87 -5.23 7.90
C GLY A 145 12.82 -6.33 8.95
N SER A 146 12.19 -7.45 8.61
CA SER A 146 12.19 -8.67 9.42
C SER A 146 13.47 -9.51 9.19
N ARG A 147 13.74 -10.46 10.10
CA ARG A 147 14.81 -11.46 9.93
C ARG A 147 14.65 -12.32 8.67
N LEU A 148 13.45 -12.35 8.08
CA LEU A 148 13.19 -13.06 6.83
C LEU A 148 13.99 -12.49 5.66
N ASN A 149 14.31 -11.19 5.69
CA ASN A 149 15.12 -10.56 4.65
C ASN A 149 16.53 -11.16 4.57
N ASP A 150 17.09 -11.59 5.70
CA ASP A 150 18.43 -12.18 5.73
C ASP A 150 18.41 -13.63 5.22
N LEU A 151 17.29 -14.35 5.42
CA LEU A 151 17.09 -15.68 4.84
C LEU A 151 16.96 -15.61 3.31
N LEU A 152 16.23 -14.61 2.79
CA LEU A 152 16.05 -14.43 1.34
C LEU A 152 17.32 -13.95 0.61
N LYS A 153 18.29 -13.35 1.32
CA LYS A 153 19.58 -12.95 0.72
C LYS A 153 20.55 -14.12 0.54
N ASN A 154 20.36 -15.19 1.30
CA ASN A 154 21.25 -16.35 1.34
C ASN A 154 20.69 -17.56 0.58
N SER A 155 19.53 -17.43 -0.08
CA SER A 155 18.97 -18.42 -1.01
C SER A 155 19.39 -18.12 -2.45
#